data_AF-A0A2S9K0A3-F1
#
_entry.id   AF-A0A2S9K0A3-F1
#
_cell.length_a   1.000
_cell.length_b   1.000
_cell.length_c   1.000
_cell.angle_alpha   90.00
_cell.angle_beta   90.00
_cell.angle_gamma   90.00
#
_symmetry.space_group_name_H-M   'P 1'
#
loop_
_entity.id
_entity.type
_entity.pdbx_description
1 polymer ?
#
loop_
_entity_poly.entity_id
_entity_poly.type
_entity_poly.pdbx_seq_one_letter_code
_entity_poly.pdbx_strand_id
1 'polypeptide(L)'
;VVAAIAGVALGGGLELALSCHGRVALEGARVGLPEISLGLIPGSGGTQRLPRLVGVATGLEMILSGQPRSARQLADSGLFDQVVAADLLAAACARASELAAQGAQLPRARDRQLDADAVAAQVEQARFKLNARQRLQPAYAAVLDAVAATAQPFEQGLALERQLFLGLVPTTPARALRYQFKAEREASKLPAELQAPPRALQQIAVIGAGTMGTGIAISALDAGLGVTLLEQDGAALERGRQRISEHYRSRVEAGKIKATVAAAA
;
A
#
# COMPACT_ATOMS: atom_id res chain seq x y z
N VAL A 1 3.69 13.72 -22.02
CA VAL A 1 2.75 12.67 -21.52
C VAL A 1 2.47 12.91 -20.04
N VAL A 2 1.18 13.01 -19.68
CA VAL A 2 0.71 13.19 -18.29
C VAL A 2 -0.18 12.01 -17.91
N ALA A 3 0.09 11.39 -16.76
CA ALA A 3 -0.78 10.36 -16.18
C ALA A 3 -1.89 11.01 -15.36
N ALA A 4 -3.16 10.74 -15.72
CA ALA A 4 -4.33 11.13 -14.95
C ALA A 4 -4.82 9.89 -14.16
N ILE A 5 -4.72 9.93 -12.83
CA ILE A 5 -4.91 8.75 -11.98
C ILE A 5 -6.21 8.89 -11.17
N ALA A 6 -7.21 8.09 -11.54
CA ALA A 6 -8.42 7.85 -10.77
C ALA A 6 -8.46 6.40 -10.27
N GLY A 7 -9.05 6.18 -9.09
CA GLY A 7 -9.20 4.83 -8.55
C GLY A 7 -7.89 4.23 -8.05
N VAL A 8 -7.30 3.29 -8.80
CA VAL A 8 -6.18 2.47 -8.32
C VAL A 8 -5.07 2.38 -9.37
N ALA A 9 -3.83 2.71 -9.00
CA ALA A 9 -2.63 2.45 -9.80
C ALA A 9 -1.59 1.72 -8.96
N LEU A 10 -1.56 0.38 -9.09
CA LEU A 10 -0.68 -0.50 -8.31
C LEU A 10 0.29 -1.26 -9.21
N GLY A 11 1.47 -1.54 -8.67
CA GLY A 11 2.54 -2.29 -9.34
C GLY A 11 2.87 -1.68 -10.70
N GLY A 12 2.79 -2.48 -11.76
CA GLY A 12 3.00 -2.02 -13.14
C GLY A 12 2.17 -0.79 -13.56
N GLY A 13 0.97 -0.59 -12.99
CA GLY A 13 0.17 0.61 -13.23
C GLY A 13 0.81 1.88 -12.66
N LEU A 14 1.39 1.80 -11.46
CA LEU A 14 2.19 2.89 -10.91
C LEU A 14 3.51 3.03 -11.68
N GLU A 15 4.20 1.92 -12.01
CA GLU A 15 5.45 1.98 -12.80
C GLU A 15 5.26 2.70 -14.15
N LEU A 16 4.13 2.48 -14.82
CA LEU A 16 3.74 3.21 -16.01
C LEU A 16 3.57 4.72 -15.71
N ALA A 17 2.88 5.08 -14.64
CA ALA A 17 2.72 6.49 -14.25
C ALA A 17 4.06 7.16 -13.87
N LEU A 18 4.98 6.44 -13.22
CA LEU A 18 6.33 6.91 -12.89
C LEU A 18 7.17 7.19 -14.16
N SER A 19 6.87 6.52 -15.27
CA SER A 19 7.53 6.75 -16.57
C SER A 19 7.01 7.99 -17.32
N CYS A 20 5.85 8.52 -16.93
CA CYS A 20 5.28 9.73 -17.52
C CYS A 20 6.06 10.99 -17.13
N HIS A 21 5.82 12.09 -17.82
CA HIS A 21 6.48 13.37 -17.54
C HIS A 21 5.79 14.07 -16.36
N GLY A 22 4.45 14.08 -16.37
CA GLY A 22 3.63 14.56 -15.26
C GLY A 22 2.67 13.50 -14.72
N ARG A 23 2.19 13.67 -13.49
CA ARG A 23 1.19 12.84 -12.79
C ARG A 23 0.22 13.75 -12.04
N VAL A 24 -1.07 13.62 -12.34
CA VAL A 24 -2.18 14.25 -11.61
C VAL A 24 -3.09 13.16 -11.07
N ALA A 25 -3.54 13.27 -9.82
CA ALA A 25 -4.37 12.24 -9.19
C ALA A 25 -5.56 12.82 -8.43
N LEU A 26 -6.67 12.08 -8.38
CA LEU A 26 -7.73 12.35 -7.40
C LEU A 26 -7.24 12.02 -5.99
N GLU A 27 -7.63 12.80 -5.00
CA GLU A 27 -7.22 12.61 -3.59
C GLU A 27 -7.45 11.19 -3.06
N GLY A 28 -8.56 10.56 -3.47
CA GLY A 28 -8.93 9.20 -3.10
C GLY A 28 -8.23 8.10 -3.89
N ALA A 29 -7.44 8.43 -4.92
CA ALA A 29 -6.74 7.43 -5.71
C ALA A 29 -5.71 6.67 -4.85
N ARG A 30 -5.63 5.35 -5.01
CA ARG A 30 -4.69 4.50 -4.25
C ARG A 30 -3.52 4.08 -5.14
N VAL A 31 -2.31 4.34 -4.65
CA VAL A 31 -1.06 4.02 -5.36
C VAL A 31 -0.11 3.21 -4.48
N GLY A 32 0.73 2.39 -5.10
CA GLY A 32 1.70 1.56 -4.39
C GLY A 32 2.35 0.51 -5.28
N LEU A 33 3.39 -0.12 -4.74
CA LEU A 33 4.16 -1.19 -5.37
C LEU A 33 4.06 -2.46 -4.51
N PRO A 34 2.98 -3.26 -4.66
CA PRO A 34 2.67 -4.36 -3.76
C PRO A 34 3.41 -5.68 -4.09
N GLU A 35 4.36 -5.67 -5.03
CA GLU A 35 5.07 -6.86 -5.52
C GLU A 35 5.73 -7.68 -4.40
N ILE A 36 6.13 -7.03 -3.31
CA ILE A 36 6.71 -7.69 -2.14
C ILE A 36 5.76 -8.72 -1.52
N SER A 37 4.44 -8.48 -1.58
CA SER A 37 3.41 -9.41 -1.09
C SER A 37 3.31 -10.70 -1.91
N LEU A 38 3.85 -10.67 -3.14
CA LEU A 38 3.92 -11.81 -4.06
C LEU A 38 5.32 -12.46 -4.07
N GLY A 39 6.20 -12.05 -3.15
CA GLY A 39 7.59 -12.49 -3.10
C GLY A 39 8.43 -11.99 -4.28
N LEU A 40 8.04 -10.86 -4.87
CA LEU A 40 8.70 -10.23 -6.00
C LEU A 40 9.14 -8.81 -5.64
N ILE A 41 9.74 -8.13 -6.61
CA ILE A 41 10.04 -6.69 -6.55
C ILE A 41 9.38 -5.98 -7.75
N PRO A 42 9.25 -4.65 -7.74
CA PRO A 42 8.90 -3.90 -8.95
C PRO A 42 9.94 -4.17 -10.04
N GLY A 43 9.50 -4.49 -11.24
CA GLY A 43 10.37 -5.04 -12.30
C GLY A 43 10.33 -4.28 -13.63
N SER A 44 9.71 -3.09 -13.65
CA SER A 44 9.56 -2.21 -14.83
C SER A 44 10.09 -0.80 -14.55
N GLY A 45 11.06 -0.69 -13.64
CA GLY A 45 11.76 0.51 -13.20
C GLY A 45 11.14 1.18 -11.97
N GLY A 46 10.24 0.51 -11.24
CA GLY A 46 9.64 1.02 -10.01
C GLY A 46 10.67 1.26 -8.90
N THR A 47 11.62 0.34 -8.71
CA THR A 47 12.70 0.52 -7.71
C THR A 47 13.66 1.64 -8.11
N GLN A 48 13.71 1.97 -9.41
CA GLN A 48 14.58 3.01 -9.95
C GLN A 48 13.93 4.39 -9.94
N ARG A 49 12.68 4.52 -10.39
CA ARG A 49 12.01 5.81 -10.55
C ARG A 49 11.36 6.32 -9.27
N LEU A 50 10.81 5.44 -8.43
CA LEU A 50 10.11 5.87 -7.22
C LEU A 50 11.05 6.59 -6.24
N PRO A 51 12.23 6.05 -5.86
CA PRO A 51 13.14 6.76 -4.96
C PRO A 51 13.63 8.11 -5.49
N ARG A 52 13.76 8.25 -6.82
CA ARG A 52 14.12 9.50 -7.50
C ARG A 52 13.01 10.56 -7.45
N LEU A 53 11.75 10.13 -7.28
CA LEU A 53 10.60 11.03 -7.20
C LEU A 53 10.28 11.42 -5.76
N VAL A 54 10.28 10.45 -4.84
CA VAL A 54 9.81 10.64 -3.44
C VAL A 54 10.89 10.60 -2.37
N GLY A 55 12.15 10.45 -2.77
CA GLY A 55 13.26 10.15 -1.88
C GLY A 55 13.38 8.67 -1.53
N VAL A 56 14.59 8.24 -1.16
CA VAL A 56 14.92 6.83 -0.92
C VAL A 56 14.17 6.27 0.28
N ALA A 57 14.09 7.00 1.40
CA ALA A 57 13.36 6.57 2.59
C ALA A 57 11.88 6.28 2.30
N THR A 58 11.16 7.24 1.69
CA THR A 58 9.74 7.07 1.32
C THR A 58 9.56 5.96 0.28
N GLY A 59 10.44 5.88 -0.71
CA GLY A 59 10.39 4.85 -1.74
C GLY A 59 10.56 3.43 -1.15
N LEU A 60 11.54 3.25 -0.27
CA LEU A 60 11.75 1.99 0.46
C LEU A 60 10.55 1.64 1.32
N GLU A 61 9.99 2.60 2.06
CA GLU A 61 8.80 2.38 2.89
C GLU A 61 7.61 1.87 2.04
N MET A 62 7.36 2.50 0.89
CA MET A 62 6.29 2.10 -0.03
C MET A 62 6.51 0.70 -0.62
N ILE A 63 7.72 0.38 -1.07
CA ILE A 63 8.03 -0.90 -1.71
C ILE A 63 8.08 -2.04 -0.68
N LEU A 64 8.75 -1.85 0.46
CA LEU A 64 8.95 -2.91 1.47
C LEU A 64 7.65 -3.22 2.24
N SER A 65 6.77 -2.23 2.44
CA SER A 65 5.47 -2.49 3.06
C SER A 65 4.47 -3.12 2.08
N GLY A 66 4.58 -2.81 0.79
CA GLY A 66 3.62 -3.19 -0.23
C GLY A 66 2.22 -2.61 -0.02
N GLN A 67 2.05 -1.67 0.93
CA GLN A 67 0.75 -1.15 1.32
C GLN A 67 0.35 0.05 0.45
N PRO A 68 -0.83 0.01 -0.21
CA PRO A 68 -1.31 1.14 -0.99
C PRO A 68 -1.64 2.37 -0.13
N ARG A 69 -1.13 3.53 -0.54
CA ARG A 69 -1.43 4.85 0.07
C ARG A 69 -2.35 5.66 -0.82
N SER A 70 -3.15 6.53 -0.20
CA SER A 70 -3.96 7.50 -0.96
C SER A 70 -3.06 8.58 -1.56
N ALA A 71 -3.48 9.17 -2.69
CA ALA A 71 -2.79 10.29 -3.31
C ALA A 71 -2.70 11.49 -2.34
N ARG A 72 -3.76 11.71 -1.54
CA ARG A 72 -3.76 12.76 -0.49
C ARG A 72 -2.61 12.61 0.50
N GLN A 73 -2.29 11.38 0.93
CA GLN A 73 -1.17 11.12 1.86
C GLN A 73 0.22 11.37 1.24
N LEU A 74 0.29 11.44 -0.08
CA LEU A 74 1.53 11.58 -0.84
C LEU A 74 1.60 12.91 -1.60
N ALA A 75 0.68 13.85 -1.35
CA ALA A 75 0.60 15.12 -2.08
C ALA A 75 1.93 15.88 -2.03
N ASP A 76 2.58 15.92 -0.86
CA ASP A 76 3.84 16.64 -0.66
C ASP A 76 5.10 15.78 -0.88
N SER A 77 4.93 14.52 -1.32
CA SER A 77 6.06 13.60 -1.51
C SER A 77 6.86 13.86 -2.79
N GLY A 78 6.34 14.65 -3.72
CA GLY A 78 6.92 14.81 -5.07
C GLY A 78 6.53 13.72 -6.07
N LEU A 79 5.68 12.76 -5.68
CA LEU A 79 5.14 11.75 -6.59
C LEU A 79 4.19 12.34 -7.64
N PHE A 80 3.31 13.25 -7.22
CA PHE A 80 2.32 13.90 -8.06
C PHE A 80 2.72 15.36 -8.31
N ASP A 81 2.49 15.84 -9.52
CA ASP A 81 2.56 17.26 -9.82
C ASP A 81 1.38 18.01 -9.20
N GLN A 82 0.22 17.35 -9.13
CA GLN A 82 -0.99 17.89 -8.52
C GLN A 82 -1.90 16.77 -8.00
N VAL A 83 -2.50 17.00 -6.84
CA VAL A 83 -3.59 16.17 -6.30
C VAL A 83 -4.84 17.03 -6.23
N VAL A 84 -5.95 16.55 -6.79
CA VAL A 84 -7.20 17.33 -6.92
C VAL A 84 -8.39 16.60 -6.29
N ALA A 85 -9.35 17.36 -5.76
CA ALA A 85 -10.58 16.80 -5.21
C ALA A 85 -11.57 16.33 -6.30
N ALA A 86 -11.57 17.01 -7.46
CA ALA A 86 -12.46 16.78 -8.59
C ALA A 86 -11.78 17.20 -9.92
N ASP A 87 -12.49 17.05 -11.05
CA ASP A 87 -12.10 17.55 -12.38
C ASP A 87 -10.71 17.08 -12.87
N LEU A 88 -10.37 15.82 -12.57
CA LEU A 88 -9.08 15.19 -12.87
C LEU A 88 -8.59 15.42 -14.30
N LEU A 89 -9.47 15.22 -15.30
CA LEU A 89 -9.08 15.34 -16.70
C LEU A 89 -8.74 16.78 -17.08
N ALA A 90 -9.51 17.76 -16.58
CA ALA A 90 -9.22 19.17 -16.82
C ALA A 90 -7.85 19.57 -16.24
N ALA A 91 -7.58 19.16 -15.00
CA ALA A 91 -6.29 19.39 -14.35
C ALA A 91 -5.12 18.70 -15.11
N ALA A 92 -5.31 17.46 -15.55
CA ALA A 92 -4.30 16.74 -16.34
C ALA A 92 -4.04 17.38 -17.72
N CYS A 93 -5.08 17.85 -18.41
CA CYS A 93 -4.97 18.57 -19.67
C CYS A 93 -4.27 19.92 -19.50
N ALA A 94 -4.58 20.66 -18.43
CA ALA A 94 -3.89 21.89 -18.08
C ALA A 94 -2.40 21.62 -17.87
N ARG A 95 -2.05 20.61 -17.06
CA ARG A 95 -0.66 20.20 -16.83
C ARG A 95 0.05 19.77 -18.10
N ALA A 96 -0.64 19.06 -18.99
CA ALA A 96 -0.07 18.67 -20.28
C ALA A 96 0.23 19.88 -21.16
N SER A 97 -0.64 20.90 -21.15
CA SER A 97 -0.46 22.14 -21.89
C SER A 97 0.71 22.97 -21.35
N GLU A 98 0.85 23.06 -20.02
CA GLU A 98 2.01 23.69 -19.37
C GLU A 98 3.32 23.02 -19.78
N LEU A 99 3.38 21.68 -19.71
CA LEU A 99 4.56 20.92 -20.12
C LEU A 99 4.88 21.10 -21.60
N ALA A 100 3.86 21.18 -22.47
CA ALA A 100 4.06 21.45 -23.89
C ALA A 100 4.64 22.85 -24.16
N ALA A 101 4.22 23.85 -23.39
CA ALA A 101 4.74 25.22 -23.49
C ALA A 101 6.20 25.35 -23.03
N GLN A 102 6.69 24.47 -22.14
CA GLN A 102 8.08 24.46 -21.67
C GLN A 102 9.11 23.99 -22.72
N GLY A 103 8.67 23.41 -23.84
CA GLY A 103 9.55 23.00 -24.95
C GLY A 103 10.30 21.68 -24.71
N ALA A 104 11.56 21.59 -25.19
CA ALA A 104 12.25 20.31 -25.41
C ALA A 104 12.72 19.55 -24.15
N GLN A 105 12.84 20.22 -23.00
CA GLN A 105 13.32 19.58 -21.76
C GLN A 105 12.17 19.29 -20.79
N LEU A 106 11.47 18.19 -21.05
CA LEU A 106 10.44 17.69 -20.14
C LEU A 106 11.06 17.00 -18.92
N PRO A 107 10.45 17.12 -17.71
CA PRO A 107 10.94 16.42 -16.54
C PRO A 107 10.81 14.91 -16.72
N ARG A 108 11.90 14.18 -16.43
CA ARG A 108 11.93 12.71 -16.46
C ARG A 108 12.49 12.20 -15.14
N ALA A 109 11.77 11.27 -14.50
CA ALA A 109 12.21 10.67 -13.23
C ALA A 109 13.61 10.02 -13.35
N ARG A 110 13.95 9.48 -14.53
CA ARG A 110 15.24 8.84 -14.81
C ARG A 110 16.45 9.78 -14.78
N ASP A 111 16.23 11.08 -14.94
CA ASP A 111 17.31 12.08 -14.98
C ASP A 111 17.61 12.67 -13.60
N ARG A 112 16.74 12.43 -12.60
CA ARG A 112 16.96 12.89 -11.24
C ARG A 112 18.09 12.10 -10.60
N GLN A 113 19.09 12.80 -10.09
CA GLN A 113 20.22 12.22 -9.38
C GLN A 113 19.89 12.11 -7.89
N LEU A 114 20.41 11.05 -7.28
CA LEU A 114 20.38 10.84 -5.84
C LEU A 114 21.83 10.82 -5.34
N ASP A 115 22.05 11.36 -4.17
CA ASP A 115 23.36 11.30 -3.51
C ASP A 115 23.70 9.85 -3.14
N ALA A 116 24.86 9.37 -3.57
CA ALA A 116 25.23 7.96 -3.45
C ALA A 116 25.44 7.54 -1.98
N ASP A 117 26.04 8.41 -1.16
CA ASP A 117 26.29 8.14 0.25
C ASP A 117 24.97 8.11 1.04
N ALA A 118 24.04 9.02 0.74
CA ALA A 118 22.71 9.03 1.31
C ALA A 118 21.91 7.77 0.92
N VAL A 119 21.98 7.34 -0.34
CA VAL A 119 21.35 6.08 -0.80
C VAL A 119 21.91 4.91 0.00
N ALA A 120 23.24 4.78 0.08
CA ALA A 120 23.90 3.69 0.80
C ALA A 120 23.51 3.67 2.29
N ALA A 121 23.57 4.81 2.96
CA ALA A 121 23.21 4.93 4.38
C ALA A 121 21.74 4.54 4.64
N GLN A 122 20.81 4.99 3.79
CA GLN A 122 19.38 4.69 3.96
C GLN A 122 19.05 3.22 3.65
N VAL A 123 19.71 2.63 2.65
CA VAL A 123 19.58 1.20 2.35
C VAL A 123 20.10 0.34 3.50
N GLU A 124 21.27 0.66 4.06
CA GLU A 124 21.82 -0.08 5.21
C GLU A 124 20.96 0.08 6.46
N GLN A 125 20.42 1.28 6.70
CA GLN A 125 19.46 1.49 7.78
C GLN A 125 18.20 0.63 7.60
N ALA A 126 17.67 0.54 6.37
CA ALA A 126 16.52 -0.32 6.07
C ALA A 126 16.85 -1.81 6.22
N ARG A 127 18.05 -2.24 5.82
CA ARG A 127 18.57 -3.60 5.99
C ARG A 127 18.63 -3.99 7.47
N PHE A 128 19.14 -3.10 8.32
CA PHE A 128 19.20 -3.31 9.76
C PHE A 128 17.81 -3.46 10.39
N LYS A 129 16.83 -2.67 9.93
CA LYS A 129 15.45 -2.68 10.41
C LYS A 129 14.62 -3.90 9.99
N LEU A 130 15.09 -4.72 9.04
CA LEU A 130 14.37 -5.93 8.65
C LEU A 130 14.19 -6.87 9.84
N ASN A 131 12.96 -7.34 10.06
CA ASN A 131 12.70 -8.34 11.10
C ASN A 131 13.12 -9.75 10.66
N ALA A 132 13.12 -10.71 11.60
CA ALA A 132 13.55 -12.09 11.33
C ALA A 132 12.80 -12.76 10.17
N ARG A 133 11.49 -12.53 10.01
CA ARG A 133 10.70 -13.11 8.91
C ARG A 133 11.04 -12.48 7.57
N GLN A 134 11.25 -11.17 7.54
CA GLN A 134 11.63 -10.44 6.32
C GLN A 134 13.01 -10.88 5.82
N ARG A 135 13.97 -11.11 6.74
CA ARG A 135 15.30 -11.61 6.39
C ARG A 135 15.30 -13.00 5.74
N LEU A 136 14.26 -13.81 5.98
CA LEU A 136 14.09 -15.13 5.35
C LEU A 136 13.46 -15.06 3.95
N GLN A 137 12.97 -13.89 3.53
CA GLN A 137 12.34 -13.70 2.22
C GLN A 137 13.31 -13.04 1.24
N PRO A 138 13.75 -13.73 0.18
CA PRO A 138 14.76 -13.21 -0.76
C PRO A 138 14.37 -11.87 -1.42
N ALA A 139 13.07 -11.63 -1.59
CA ALA A 139 12.57 -10.39 -2.19
C ALA A 139 12.95 -9.13 -1.40
N TYR A 140 13.03 -9.19 -0.07
CA TYR A 140 13.41 -8.02 0.74
C TYR A 140 14.86 -7.60 0.52
N ALA A 141 15.78 -8.57 0.46
CA ALA A 141 17.17 -8.29 0.11
C ALA A 141 17.27 -7.74 -1.32
N ALA A 142 16.54 -8.33 -2.27
CA ALA A 142 16.51 -7.86 -3.65
C ALA A 142 15.98 -6.43 -3.81
N VAL A 143 14.96 -6.01 -3.03
CA VAL A 143 14.52 -4.60 -3.03
C VAL A 143 15.65 -3.68 -2.61
N LEU A 144 16.36 -4.01 -1.52
CA LEU A 144 17.44 -3.20 -0.99
C LEU A 144 18.59 -3.09 -1.99
N ASP A 145 18.95 -4.19 -2.64
CA ASP A 145 20.02 -4.23 -3.64
C ASP A 145 19.62 -3.46 -4.92
N ALA A 146 18.35 -3.58 -5.37
CA ALA A 146 17.83 -2.82 -6.50
C ALA A 146 17.78 -1.31 -6.21
N VAL A 147 17.36 -0.91 -5.00
CA VAL A 147 17.34 0.51 -4.59
C VAL A 147 18.75 1.06 -4.38
N ALA A 148 19.71 0.26 -3.90
CA ALA A 148 21.11 0.68 -3.81
C ALA A 148 21.66 1.06 -5.19
N ALA A 149 21.26 0.35 -6.25
CA ALA A 149 21.66 0.67 -7.62
C ALA A 149 21.03 1.96 -8.19
N THR A 150 20.17 2.65 -7.44
CA THR A 150 19.70 3.99 -7.83
C THR A 150 20.82 5.04 -7.83
N ALA A 151 21.92 4.79 -7.11
CA ALA A 151 23.13 5.61 -7.16
C ALA A 151 23.99 5.38 -8.42
N GLN A 152 23.70 4.33 -9.20
CA GLN A 152 24.40 4.00 -10.44
C GLN A 152 23.70 4.64 -11.66
N PRO A 153 24.34 4.63 -12.86
CA PRO A 153 23.66 5.01 -14.10
C PRO A 153 22.33 4.28 -14.26
N PHE A 154 21.29 5.02 -14.67
CA PHE A 154 19.90 4.52 -14.68
C PHE A 154 19.74 3.17 -15.40
N GLU A 155 20.40 2.97 -16.54
CA GLU A 155 20.33 1.73 -17.32
C GLU A 155 20.94 0.53 -16.57
N GLN A 156 21.98 0.75 -15.76
CA GLN A 156 22.58 -0.31 -14.95
C GLN A 156 21.65 -0.72 -13.80
N GLY A 157 21.06 0.27 -13.12
CA GLY A 157 20.06 0.01 -12.08
C GLY A 157 18.82 -0.72 -12.62
N LEU A 158 18.35 -0.35 -13.83
CA LEU A 158 17.23 -1.03 -14.48
C LEU A 158 17.57 -2.47 -14.88
N ALA A 159 18.79 -2.71 -15.38
CA ALA A 159 19.27 -4.05 -15.71
C ALA A 159 19.36 -4.94 -14.46
N LEU A 160 19.88 -4.41 -13.34
CA LEU A 160 19.94 -5.13 -12.08
C LEU A 160 18.54 -5.43 -11.53
N GLU A 161 17.64 -4.45 -11.52
CA GLU A 161 16.24 -4.64 -11.10
C GLU A 161 15.61 -5.79 -11.90
N ARG A 162 15.79 -5.79 -13.23
CA ARG A 162 15.23 -6.84 -14.08
C ARG A 162 15.84 -8.21 -13.79
N GLN A 163 17.14 -8.29 -13.59
CA GLN A 163 17.84 -9.53 -13.23
C GLN A 163 17.31 -10.08 -11.90
N LEU A 164 17.22 -9.24 -10.86
CA LEU A 164 16.72 -9.62 -9.55
C LEU A 164 15.26 -10.09 -9.61
N PHE A 165 14.41 -9.36 -10.33
CA PHE A 165 13.02 -9.75 -10.55
C PHE A 165 12.92 -11.16 -11.17
N LEU A 166 13.62 -11.39 -12.28
CA LEU A 166 13.60 -12.68 -12.98
C LEU A 166 14.18 -13.81 -12.13
N GLY A 167 15.19 -13.53 -11.30
CA GLY A 167 15.73 -14.47 -10.33
C GLY A 167 14.74 -14.88 -9.24
N LEU A 168 13.84 -13.98 -8.83
CA LEU A 168 12.83 -14.24 -7.80
C LEU A 168 11.63 -15.04 -8.32
N VAL A 169 11.21 -14.81 -9.57
CA VAL A 169 10.03 -15.46 -10.18
C VAL A 169 9.97 -16.99 -9.97
N PRO A 170 11.05 -17.77 -10.22
CA PRO A 170 11.01 -19.22 -10.09
C PRO A 170 11.14 -19.73 -8.64
N THR A 171 11.47 -18.86 -7.67
CA THR A 171 11.76 -19.29 -6.30
C THR A 171 10.53 -19.85 -5.59
N THR A 172 10.74 -20.82 -4.70
CA THR A 172 9.67 -21.43 -3.89
C THR A 172 8.89 -20.40 -3.07
N PRO A 173 9.51 -19.45 -2.34
CA PRO A 173 8.78 -18.43 -1.59
C PRO A 173 7.86 -17.57 -2.47
N ALA A 174 8.34 -17.11 -3.63
CA ALA A 174 7.54 -16.30 -4.54
C ALA A 174 6.37 -17.09 -5.14
N ARG A 175 6.59 -18.36 -5.51
CA ARG A 175 5.51 -19.25 -5.97
C ARG A 175 4.46 -19.48 -4.88
N ALA A 176 4.89 -19.70 -3.63
CA ALA A 176 3.99 -19.91 -2.50
C ALA A 176 3.13 -18.68 -2.22
N LEU A 177 3.71 -17.47 -2.21
CA LEU A 177 2.98 -16.23 -1.97
C LEU A 177 1.97 -15.92 -3.11
N ARG A 178 2.35 -16.16 -4.37
CA ARG A 178 1.38 -16.04 -5.49
C ARG A 178 0.26 -17.07 -5.40
N TYR A 179 0.57 -18.29 -4.96
CA TYR A 179 -0.45 -19.31 -4.71
C TYR A 179 -1.40 -18.88 -3.59
N GLN A 180 -0.87 -18.41 -2.45
CA GLN A 180 -1.67 -17.91 -1.34
C GLN A 180 -2.61 -16.78 -1.78
N PHE A 181 -2.10 -15.78 -2.50
CA PHE A 181 -2.91 -14.69 -3.03
C PHE A 181 -4.07 -15.19 -3.91
N LYS A 182 -3.80 -16.17 -4.78
CA LYS A 182 -4.85 -16.80 -5.59
C LYS A 182 -5.85 -17.54 -4.71
N ALA A 183 -5.37 -18.36 -3.77
CA ALA A 183 -6.21 -19.17 -2.89
C ALA A 183 -7.16 -18.32 -2.05
N GLU A 184 -6.69 -17.21 -1.48
CA GLU A 184 -7.54 -16.26 -0.73
C GLU A 184 -8.63 -15.63 -1.60
N ARG A 185 -8.30 -15.29 -2.85
CA ARG A 185 -9.30 -14.77 -3.81
C ARG A 185 -10.31 -15.82 -4.23
N GLU A 186 -9.91 -17.08 -4.40
CA GLU A 186 -10.85 -18.16 -4.72
C GLU A 186 -11.73 -18.51 -3.52
N ALA A 187 -11.19 -18.48 -2.29
CA ALA A 187 -11.94 -18.78 -1.07
C ALA A 187 -13.11 -17.81 -0.80
N SER A 188 -13.05 -16.58 -1.34
CA SER A 188 -14.15 -15.62 -1.22
C SER A 188 -15.27 -15.80 -2.25
N LYS A 189 -15.09 -16.67 -3.26
CA LYS A 189 -16.12 -16.95 -4.27
C LYS A 189 -17.09 -18.01 -3.74
N LEU A 190 -18.37 -17.67 -3.76
CA LEU A 190 -19.44 -18.63 -3.47
C LEU A 190 -19.71 -19.50 -4.72
N PRO A 191 -19.96 -20.81 -4.54
CA PRO A 191 -20.53 -21.67 -5.58
C PRO A 191 -21.79 -21.04 -6.20
N ALA A 192 -22.02 -21.28 -7.50
CA ALA A 192 -23.11 -20.66 -8.23
C ALA A 192 -24.49 -20.94 -7.60
N GLU A 193 -24.66 -22.11 -6.98
CA GLU A 193 -25.90 -22.52 -6.32
C GLU A 193 -26.17 -21.73 -5.02
N LEU A 194 -25.13 -21.10 -4.46
CA LEU A 194 -25.20 -20.29 -3.23
C LEU A 194 -25.17 -18.78 -3.51
N GLN A 195 -25.11 -18.37 -4.80
CA GLN A 195 -25.17 -16.97 -5.18
C GLN A 195 -26.61 -16.46 -5.14
N ALA A 196 -26.99 -15.87 -4.02
CA ALA A 196 -28.25 -15.15 -3.84
C ALA A 196 -27.97 -13.67 -3.53
N PRO A 197 -28.91 -12.75 -3.85
CA PRO A 197 -28.78 -11.35 -3.44
C PRO A 197 -28.63 -11.27 -1.91
N PRO A 198 -27.54 -10.67 -1.39
CA PRO A 198 -27.34 -10.58 0.04
C PRO A 198 -28.40 -9.66 0.66
N ARG A 199 -28.89 -10.02 1.84
CA ARG A 199 -29.77 -9.15 2.62
C ARG A 199 -28.94 -8.02 3.21
N ALA A 200 -29.50 -6.81 3.24
CA ALA A 200 -28.87 -5.70 3.94
C ALA A 200 -28.77 -6.03 5.44
N LEU A 201 -27.56 -5.97 5.98
CA LEU A 201 -27.28 -6.20 7.39
C LEU A 201 -26.81 -4.89 8.01
N GLN A 202 -27.50 -4.44 9.04
CA GLN A 202 -27.19 -3.20 9.76
C GLN A 202 -26.91 -3.46 11.25
N GLN A 203 -27.42 -4.57 11.79
CA GLN A 203 -27.36 -4.93 13.20
C GLN A 203 -27.01 -6.41 13.35
N ILE A 204 -26.15 -6.73 14.30
CA ILE A 204 -25.77 -8.09 14.69
C ILE A 204 -25.96 -8.26 16.20
N ALA A 205 -26.54 -9.38 16.62
CA ALA A 205 -26.51 -9.81 18.02
C ALA A 205 -25.37 -10.83 18.22
N VAL A 206 -24.51 -10.58 19.20
CA VAL A 206 -23.45 -11.51 19.60
C VAL A 206 -23.82 -12.09 20.96
N ILE A 207 -24.02 -13.41 21.00
CA ILE A 207 -24.35 -14.14 22.22
C ILE A 207 -23.05 -14.68 22.84
N GLY A 208 -22.74 -14.19 24.03
CA GLY A 208 -21.49 -14.44 24.76
C GLY A 208 -20.56 -13.23 24.72
N ALA A 209 -20.15 -12.74 25.89
CA ALA A 209 -19.21 -11.63 26.10
C ALA A 209 -17.79 -12.09 26.48
N GLY A 210 -17.50 -13.38 26.28
CA GLY A 210 -16.16 -13.94 26.42
C GLY A 210 -15.18 -13.48 25.32
N THR A 211 -13.97 -14.06 25.32
CA THR A 211 -12.89 -13.66 24.39
C THR A 211 -13.31 -13.71 22.91
N MET A 212 -13.97 -14.79 22.47
CA MET A 212 -14.44 -14.91 21.09
C MET A 212 -15.54 -13.90 20.76
N GLY A 213 -16.54 -13.75 21.64
CA GLY A 213 -17.66 -12.83 21.45
C GLY A 213 -17.20 -11.38 21.33
N THR A 214 -16.27 -10.94 22.18
CA THR A 214 -15.68 -9.60 22.06
C THR A 214 -14.94 -9.39 20.74
N GLY A 215 -14.22 -10.39 20.24
CA GLY A 215 -13.53 -10.30 18.95
C GLY A 215 -14.49 -10.23 17.75
N ILE A 216 -15.59 -10.98 17.80
CA ILE A 216 -16.65 -10.95 16.78
C ILE A 216 -17.36 -9.58 16.81
N ALA A 217 -17.68 -9.08 17.99
CA ALA A 217 -18.29 -7.75 18.17
C ALA A 217 -17.41 -6.65 17.58
N ILE A 218 -16.11 -6.64 17.89
CA ILE A 218 -15.14 -5.68 17.32
C ILE A 218 -15.11 -5.79 15.78
N SER A 219 -15.11 -7.01 15.23
CA SER A 219 -15.08 -7.20 13.77
C SER A 219 -16.33 -6.63 13.08
N ALA A 220 -17.50 -6.75 13.73
CA ALA A 220 -18.75 -6.19 13.23
C ALA A 220 -18.80 -4.66 13.33
N LEU A 221 -18.33 -4.10 14.46
CA LEU A 221 -18.21 -2.65 14.67
C LEU A 221 -17.22 -2.01 13.68
N ASP A 222 -16.07 -2.65 13.43
CA ASP A 222 -15.08 -2.21 12.42
C ASP A 222 -15.68 -2.18 11.00
N ALA A 223 -16.68 -3.02 10.72
CA ALA A 223 -17.42 -3.04 9.47
C ALA A 223 -18.57 -2.02 9.41
N GLY A 224 -18.79 -1.24 10.48
CA GLY A 224 -19.85 -0.23 10.59
C GLY A 224 -21.23 -0.80 10.92
N LEU A 225 -21.30 -2.02 11.46
CA LEU A 225 -22.54 -2.64 11.90
C LEU A 225 -22.82 -2.29 13.37
N GLY A 226 -24.09 -2.06 13.71
CA GLY A 226 -24.49 -1.99 15.11
C GLY A 226 -24.42 -3.37 15.77
N VAL A 227 -24.00 -3.41 17.04
CA VAL A 227 -23.83 -4.67 17.78
C VAL A 227 -24.62 -4.65 19.08
N THR A 228 -25.44 -5.68 19.28
CA THR A 228 -26.05 -6.02 20.57
C THR A 228 -25.25 -7.15 21.20
N LEU A 229 -24.57 -6.92 22.31
CA LEU A 229 -23.84 -7.95 23.05
C LEU A 229 -24.70 -8.50 24.18
N LEU A 230 -24.97 -9.81 24.16
CA LEU A 230 -25.79 -10.48 25.15
C LEU A 230 -24.95 -11.47 25.96
N GLU A 231 -25.07 -11.44 27.28
CA GLU A 231 -24.41 -12.37 28.19
C GLU A 231 -25.31 -12.63 29.40
N GLN A 232 -25.24 -13.84 29.96
CA GLN A 232 -26.07 -14.24 31.10
C GLN A 232 -25.53 -13.66 32.42
N ASP A 233 -24.22 -13.67 32.61
CA ASP A 233 -23.56 -13.10 33.79
C ASP A 233 -23.27 -11.62 33.61
N GLY A 234 -23.84 -10.77 34.47
CA GLY A 234 -23.66 -9.33 34.40
C GLY A 234 -22.21 -8.88 34.56
N ALA A 235 -21.42 -9.60 35.37
CA ALA A 235 -20.00 -9.29 35.53
C ALA A 235 -19.20 -9.64 34.27
N ALA A 236 -19.52 -10.75 33.59
CA ALA A 236 -18.94 -11.13 32.31
C ALA A 236 -19.30 -10.16 31.20
N LEU A 237 -20.54 -9.68 31.16
CA LEU A 237 -20.97 -8.65 30.21
C LEU A 237 -20.12 -7.38 30.34
N GLU A 238 -19.94 -6.90 31.58
CA GLU A 238 -19.16 -5.70 31.86
C GLU A 238 -17.68 -5.87 31.48
N ARG A 239 -17.07 -7.01 31.83
CA ARG A 239 -15.70 -7.34 31.39
C ARG A 239 -15.57 -7.35 29.87
N GLY A 240 -16.56 -7.90 29.16
CA GLY A 240 -16.59 -7.92 27.70
C GLY A 240 -16.66 -6.51 27.12
N ARG A 241 -17.54 -5.66 27.65
CA ARG A 241 -17.68 -4.24 27.24
C ARG A 241 -16.39 -3.46 27.46
N GLN A 242 -15.73 -3.66 28.60
CA GLN A 242 -14.45 -3.02 28.90
C GLN A 242 -13.36 -3.44 27.91
N ARG A 243 -13.27 -4.73 27.56
CA ARG A 243 -12.31 -5.23 26.58
C ARG A 243 -12.50 -4.62 25.19
N ILE A 244 -13.75 -4.45 24.75
CA ILE A 244 -14.07 -3.78 23.48
C ILE A 244 -13.66 -2.30 23.54
N SER A 245 -14.02 -1.61 24.61
CA SER A 245 -13.69 -0.19 24.80
C SER A 245 -12.17 0.04 24.83
N GLU A 246 -11.44 -0.82 25.52
CA GLU A 246 -9.99 -0.77 25.63
C GLU A 246 -9.30 -1.08 24.30
N HIS A 247 -9.84 -1.99 23.48
CA HIS A 247 -9.35 -2.23 22.13
C HIS A 247 -9.31 -0.95 21.31
N TYR A 248 -10.42 -0.21 21.26
CA TYR A 248 -10.51 1.04 20.50
C TYR A 248 -9.64 2.14 21.09
N ARG A 249 -9.64 2.30 22.42
CA ARG A 249 -8.77 3.25 23.12
C ARG A 249 -7.29 3.05 22.77
N SER A 250 -6.80 1.81 22.85
CA SER A 250 -5.40 1.48 22.54
C SER A 250 -5.02 1.78 21.08
N ARG A 251 -5.97 1.64 20.14
CA ARG A 251 -5.75 1.98 18.73
C ARG A 251 -5.70 3.49 18.48
N VAL A 252 -6.47 4.27 19.23
CA VAL A 252 -6.39 5.75 19.20
C VAL A 252 -5.05 6.21 19.75
N GLU A 253 -4.64 5.68 20.91
CA GLU A 253 -3.34 5.99 21.55
C GLU A 253 -2.16 5.61 20.62
N ALA A 254 -2.27 4.51 19.89
CA ALA A 254 -1.30 4.08 18.89
C ALA A 254 -1.39 4.85 17.54
N GLY A 255 -2.28 5.84 17.41
CA GLY A 255 -2.47 6.64 16.20
C GLY A 255 -3.02 5.85 15.00
N LYS A 256 -3.60 4.67 15.22
CA LYS A 256 -4.10 3.78 14.17
C LYS A 256 -5.52 4.15 13.70
N ILE A 257 -6.32 4.78 14.56
CA ILE A 257 -7.66 5.27 14.25
C ILE A 257 -7.87 6.65 14.90
N LYS A 258 -8.77 7.46 14.34
CA LYS A 258 -9.15 8.75 14.93
C LYS A 258 -10.07 8.54 16.13
N ALA A 259 -9.96 9.41 17.14
CA ALA A 259 -10.83 9.37 18.32
C ALA A 259 -12.33 9.44 17.98
N THR A 260 -12.69 10.18 16.93
CA THR A 260 -14.09 10.28 16.46
C THR A 260 -14.62 8.96 15.89
N VAL A 261 -13.75 8.14 15.29
CA VAL A 261 -14.13 6.81 14.77
C VAL A 261 -14.27 5.84 15.93
N ALA A 262 -13.36 5.89 16.91
CA ALA A 262 -13.43 5.07 18.11
C ALA A 262 -14.67 5.36 18.97
N ALA A 263 -15.09 6.63 19.07
CA ALA A 263 -16.26 7.01 19.85
C ALA A 263 -17.60 6.59 19.21
N ALA A 264 -17.60 6.26 17.92
CA ALA A 264 -18.78 5.80 17.20
C ALA A 264 -18.96 4.27 17.25
N ALA A 265 -17.94 3.54 17.71
CA ALA A 265 -17.91 2.08 17.89
C ALA A 265 -18.20 1.71 19.34
#